data_AF-A0A534RAX6-F1
#
_entry.id   AF-A0A534RAX6-F1
#
_cell.length_a   1.000
_cell.length_b   1.000
_cell.length_c   1.000
_cell.angle_alpha   90.00
_cell.angle_beta   90.00
_cell.angle_gamma   90.00
#
_symmetry.space_group_name_H-M   'P 1'
#
loop_
_entity.id
_entity.type
_entity.pdbx_description
1 polymer ?
#
loop_
_entity_poly.entity_id
_entity_poly.type
_entity_poly.pdbx_seq_one_letter_code
_entity_poly.pdbx_strand_id
1 'polypeptide(L)'
;TPTDGEVTLRSSNDDAGRVRVVVEDTGGGIEAGDLERIFRPFYQGRAAGDRSGHLGLGLAIAKSVIEAHGGRITAASEGKGSGARFTVELPTVAVEEARPPAPEAGSLASSGVSILLIEDHPDTALAVSEALRLEGYDVSVAVSVAAALERALEPYDVVISDLRLPDGNGIDLLRQLRSARPVKAIALSGFGSEKDVRACKEAGFDEHLTKPVALETLTRTIESLMAHAEAATKRLVTPRRG
;
A
#
# COMPACT_ATOMS: atom_id res chain seq x y z
N THR A 1 18.26 15.36 -15.22
CA THR A 1 18.40 16.80 -15.53
C THR A 1 19.88 17.15 -15.61
N PRO A 2 20.30 18.14 -16.43
CA PRO A 2 21.66 18.66 -16.42
C PRO A 2 22.04 19.22 -15.04
N THR A 3 23.33 19.55 -14.82
CA THR A 3 23.88 19.92 -13.50
C THR A 3 23.27 21.18 -12.87
N ASP A 4 22.45 21.96 -13.60
CA ASP A 4 21.63 23.08 -13.11
C ASP A 4 20.15 22.96 -13.56
N GLY A 5 19.70 21.73 -13.86
CA GLY A 5 18.35 21.50 -14.37
C GLY A 5 17.30 21.50 -13.25
N GLU A 6 16.20 22.20 -13.48
CA GLU A 6 15.08 22.30 -12.54
C GLU A 6 13.96 21.35 -12.97
N VAL A 7 13.24 20.82 -11.97
CA VAL A 7 11.95 20.15 -12.19
C VAL A 7 10.91 20.87 -11.35
N THR A 8 9.87 21.38 -12.00
CA THR A 8 8.75 22.07 -11.36
C THR A 8 7.51 21.18 -11.39
N LEU A 9 6.84 21.06 -10.24
CA LEU A 9 5.56 20.39 -10.10
C LEU A 9 4.48 21.43 -9.76
N ARG A 10 3.36 21.40 -10.49
CA ARG A 10 2.19 22.25 -10.20
C ARG A 10 0.92 21.41 -10.23
N SER A 11 -0.01 21.70 -9.33
CA SER A 11 -1.35 21.12 -9.35
C SER A 11 -2.40 22.23 -9.37
N SER A 12 -3.53 21.95 -10.01
CA SER A 12 -4.68 22.84 -10.09
C SER A 12 -5.94 22.02 -10.30
N ASN A 13 -7.08 22.52 -9.84
CA ASN A 13 -8.38 21.94 -10.14
C ASN A 13 -9.04 22.79 -11.23
N ASP A 14 -9.64 22.16 -12.24
CA ASP A 14 -10.45 22.89 -13.23
C ASP A 14 -11.92 22.97 -12.80
N ASP A 15 -12.66 23.91 -13.40
CA ASP A 15 -14.09 24.13 -13.12
C ASP A 15 -14.96 22.91 -13.51
N ALA A 16 -14.40 21.95 -14.25
CA ALA A 16 -15.07 20.73 -14.68
C ALA A 16 -14.82 19.55 -13.72
N GLY A 17 -14.27 19.80 -12.53
CA GLY A 17 -14.03 18.76 -11.54
C GLY A 17 -12.94 17.79 -11.96
N ARG A 18 -11.85 18.26 -12.57
CA ARG A 18 -10.64 17.48 -12.79
C ARG A 18 -9.46 18.08 -12.04
N VAL A 19 -8.60 17.21 -11.52
CA VAL A 19 -7.28 17.61 -11.02
C VAL A 19 -6.31 17.52 -12.19
N ARG A 20 -5.60 18.62 -12.42
CA ARG A 20 -4.50 18.71 -13.37
C ARG A 20 -3.19 18.81 -12.61
N VAL A 21 -2.27 17.89 -12.89
CA VAL A 21 -0.88 17.90 -12.41
C VAL A 21 0.05 18.12 -13.58
N VAL A 22 0.92 19.13 -13.47
CA VAL A 22 1.89 19.50 -14.49
C VAL A 22 3.30 19.29 -13.93
N VAL A 23 4.10 18.50 -14.63
CA VAL A 23 5.51 18.27 -14.36
C VAL A 23 6.31 18.89 -15.50
N GLU A 24 7.17 19.85 -15.20
CA GLU A 24 8.04 20.51 -16.17
C GLU A 24 9.50 20.29 -15.77
N ASP A 25 10.35 19.98 -16.74
CA ASP A 25 11.80 19.92 -16.56
C ASP A 25 12.51 20.85 -17.54
N THR A 26 13.73 21.29 -17.22
CA THR A 26 14.59 22.08 -18.13
C THR A 26 15.66 21.24 -18.84
N GLY A 27 15.39 19.93 -19.02
CA GLY A 27 16.32 18.96 -19.58
C GLY A 27 16.45 18.97 -21.10
N GLY A 28 16.88 17.83 -21.64
CA GLY A 28 17.26 17.68 -23.06
C GLY A 28 16.11 17.86 -24.07
N GLY A 29 14.86 17.94 -23.59
CA GLY A 29 13.66 18.08 -24.40
C GLY A 29 13.33 16.84 -25.25
N ILE A 30 12.20 16.92 -25.95
CA ILE A 30 11.62 15.83 -26.75
C ILE A 30 11.34 16.33 -28.16
N GLU A 31 11.75 15.55 -29.17
CA GLU A 31 11.44 15.86 -30.57
C GLU A 31 9.93 15.67 -30.85
N ALA A 32 9.36 16.51 -31.73
CA ALA A 32 7.92 16.48 -32.03
C ALA A 32 7.42 15.10 -32.48
N GLY A 33 8.23 14.35 -33.25
CA GLY A 33 7.89 12.99 -33.70
C GLY A 33 7.91 11.92 -32.61
N ASP A 34 8.45 12.24 -31.43
CA ASP A 34 8.57 11.33 -30.29
C ASP A 34 7.50 11.54 -29.23
N LEU A 35 6.84 12.71 -29.17
CA LEU A 35 5.89 13.10 -28.11
C LEU A 35 4.77 12.08 -27.84
N GLU A 36 4.26 11.42 -28.87
CA GLU A 36 3.25 10.36 -28.68
C GLU A 36 3.88 8.98 -28.46
N ARG A 37 5.11 8.77 -28.95
CA ARG A 37 5.78 7.47 -28.95
C ARG A 37 6.44 7.16 -27.62
N ILE A 38 6.84 8.17 -26.85
CA ILE A 38 7.41 8.02 -25.50
C ILE A 38 6.51 7.26 -24.52
N PHE A 39 5.20 7.21 -24.78
CA PHE A 39 4.26 6.44 -23.97
C PHE A 39 4.15 4.96 -24.39
N ARG A 40 4.87 4.53 -25.43
CA ARG A 40 4.87 3.12 -25.86
C ARG A 40 5.85 2.32 -25.01
N PRO A 41 5.50 1.10 -24.59
CA PRO A 41 6.43 0.22 -23.90
C PRO A 41 7.73 0.03 -24.69
N PHE A 42 8.85 0.05 -23.98
CA PHE A 42 10.20 -0.14 -24.55
C PHE A 42 10.65 0.96 -25.52
N TYR A 43 9.92 2.07 -25.63
CA TYR A 43 10.36 3.20 -26.44
C TYR A 43 11.45 3.99 -25.72
N GLN A 44 12.62 4.08 -26.35
CA GLN A 44 13.71 4.93 -25.93
C GLN A 44 13.98 5.89 -27.10
N GLY A 45 13.81 7.20 -26.87
CA GLY A 45 14.01 8.22 -27.90
C GLY A 45 15.40 8.18 -28.51
N ARG A 46 15.58 8.81 -29.68
CA ARG A 46 16.86 8.82 -30.40
C ARG A 46 17.91 9.79 -29.83
N ALA A 47 17.57 10.60 -28.84
CA ALA A 47 18.45 11.64 -28.31
C ALA A 47 19.21 11.18 -27.06
N ALA A 48 20.53 11.33 -27.14
CA ALA A 48 21.55 11.21 -26.10
C ALA A 48 21.87 9.78 -25.63
N GLY A 49 22.76 9.09 -26.38
CA GLY A 49 24.17 8.89 -25.96
C GLY A 49 24.50 8.18 -24.65
N ASP A 50 23.54 7.93 -23.78
CA ASP A 50 23.71 7.22 -22.53
C ASP A 50 22.64 6.12 -22.49
N ARG A 51 23.09 4.88 -22.60
CA ARG A 51 22.25 3.71 -22.33
C ARG A 51 22.07 3.62 -20.82
N SER A 52 21.41 4.60 -20.22
CA SER A 52 20.96 4.53 -18.84
C SER A 52 19.97 3.37 -18.82
N GLY A 53 20.36 2.21 -18.28
CA GLY A 53 19.77 0.87 -18.46
C GLY A 53 18.31 0.66 -18.02
N HIS A 54 17.45 1.66 -18.21
CA HIS A 54 16.03 1.64 -17.93
C HIS A 54 15.27 1.10 -19.15
N LEU A 55 14.40 0.12 -18.94
CA LEU A 55 13.70 -0.63 -19.99
C LEU A 55 12.72 0.20 -20.87
N GLY A 56 12.60 1.52 -20.67
CA GLY A 56 11.63 2.35 -21.40
C GLY A 56 10.18 2.07 -21.02
N LEU A 57 9.93 1.64 -19.78
CA LEU A 57 8.58 1.27 -19.30
C LEU A 57 7.89 2.36 -18.47
N GLY A 58 8.64 3.29 -17.87
CA GLY A 58 8.10 4.24 -16.89
C GLY A 58 6.88 5.02 -17.37
N LEU A 59 6.97 5.68 -18.53
CA LEU A 59 5.86 6.46 -19.09
C LEU A 59 4.71 5.58 -19.60
N ALA A 60 4.99 4.37 -20.06
CA ALA A 60 3.95 3.41 -20.47
C ALA A 60 3.12 2.92 -19.27
N ILE A 61 3.78 2.67 -18.14
CA ILE A 61 3.12 2.32 -16.87
C ILE A 61 2.32 3.52 -16.38
N ALA A 62 2.92 4.71 -16.33
CA ALA A 62 2.24 5.93 -15.89
C ALA A 62 0.95 6.18 -16.71
N LYS A 63 1.05 6.07 -18.04
CA LYS A 63 -0.12 6.19 -18.92
C LYS A 63 -1.19 5.14 -18.60
N SER A 64 -0.80 3.88 -18.44
CA SER A 64 -1.74 2.78 -18.14
C SER A 64 -2.46 3.01 -16.80
N VAL A 65 -1.74 3.44 -15.76
CA VAL A 65 -2.32 3.76 -14.45
C VAL A 65 -3.29 4.93 -14.57
N ILE A 66 -2.90 6.01 -15.26
CA ILE A 66 -3.74 7.20 -15.42
C ILE A 66 -5.01 6.89 -16.22
N GLU A 67 -4.89 6.15 -17.31
CA GLU A 67 -6.05 5.73 -18.12
C GLU A 67 -6.97 4.78 -17.36
N ALA A 68 -6.43 3.90 -16.52
CA ALA A 68 -7.23 3.03 -15.65
C ALA A 68 -8.06 3.82 -14.62
N HIS A 69 -7.61 5.02 -14.22
CA HIS A 69 -8.35 5.94 -13.36
C HIS A 69 -9.28 6.90 -14.15
N GLY A 70 -9.51 6.63 -15.44
CA GLY A 70 -10.34 7.49 -16.31
C GLY A 70 -9.69 8.84 -16.62
N GLY A 71 -8.39 8.98 -16.38
CA GLY A 71 -7.62 10.18 -16.66
C GLY A 71 -6.93 10.16 -18.01
N ARG A 72 -6.11 11.19 -18.24
CA ARG A 72 -5.29 11.37 -19.43
C ARG A 72 -3.91 11.91 -19.07
N ILE A 73 -2.89 11.45 -19.80
CA ILE A 73 -1.55 12.03 -19.76
C ILE A 73 -1.14 12.54 -21.15
N THR A 74 -0.53 13.71 -21.21
CA THR A 74 0.03 14.30 -22.45
C THR A 74 1.43 14.85 -22.20
N ALA A 75 2.25 14.88 -23.24
CA ALA A 75 3.58 15.51 -23.22
C ALA A 75 3.66 16.65 -24.24
N ALA A 76 4.39 17.70 -23.90
CA ALA A 76 4.72 18.81 -24.78
C ALA A 76 6.19 19.20 -24.57
N SER A 77 6.87 19.63 -25.64
CA SER A 77 8.25 20.10 -25.62
C SER A 77 8.46 20.98 -26.85
N GLU A 78 9.21 22.08 -26.70
CA GLU A 78 9.58 22.96 -27.81
C GLU A 78 10.74 22.41 -28.65
N GLY A 79 11.27 21.25 -28.27
CA GLY A 79 12.34 20.56 -28.97
C GLY A 79 13.58 20.39 -28.10
N LYS A 80 14.70 20.06 -28.75
CA LYS A 80 15.96 19.74 -28.06
C LYS A 80 16.47 20.93 -27.24
N GLY A 81 16.78 20.68 -25.98
CA GLY A 81 17.34 21.64 -25.04
C GLY A 81 16.33 22.58 -24.36
N SER A 82 15.04 22.44 -24.66
CA SER A 82 13.97 23.27 -24.09
C SER A 82 13.23 22.61 -22.91
N GLY A 83 13.69 21.44 -22.47
CA GLY A 83 12.96 20.67 -21.47
C GLY A 83 11.66 20.05 -21.97
N ALA A 84 10.89 19.46 -21.06
CA ALA A 84 9.61 18.85 -21.39
C ALA A 84 8.56 19.14 -20.32
N ARG A 85 7.29 19.18 -20.75
CA ARG A 85 6.10 19.32 -19.91
C ARG A 85 5.26 18.07 -20.04
N PHE A 86 4.97 17.42 -18.92
CA PHE A 86 3.98 16.37 -18.82
C PHE A 86 2.76 16.89 -18.08
N THR A 87 1.57 16.61 -18.59
CA THR A 87 0.31 17.02 -17.99
C THR A 87 -0.54 15.80 -17.76
N VAL A 88 -0.92 15.57 -16.50
CA VAL A 88 -1.83 14.52 -16.04
C VAL A 88 -3.15 15.17 -15.67
N GLU A 89 -4.25 14.63 -16.17
CA GLU A 89 -5.60 15.07 -15.87
C GLU A 89 -6.38 13.87 -15.33
N LEU A 90 -6.93 13.99 -14.12
CA LEU A 90 -7.72 12.94 -13.48
C LEU A 90 -9.10 13.48 -13.11
N PRO A 91 -10.18 12.70 -13.33
CA PRO A 91 -11.49 13.08 -12.82
C PRO A 91 -11.43 13.15 -11.29
N THR A 92 -11.97 14.23 -10.72
CA THR A 92 -12.26 14.27 -9.29
C THR A 92 -13.63 13.67 -9.06
N VAL A 93 -13.75 12.94 -7.97
CA VAL A 93 -15.06 12.76 -7.36
C VAL A 93 -15.38 14.06 -6.64
N ALA A 94 -16.62 14.53 -6.77
CA ALA A 94 -17.09 15.54 -5.86
C ALA A 94 -16.82 15.00 -4.46
N VAL A 95 -16.16 15.80 -3.62
CA VAL A 95 -16.37 15.66 -2.19
C VAL A 95 -17.82 16.08 -2.02
N GLU A 96 -18.76 15.18 -2.32
CA GLU A 96 -19.99 15.12 -1.54
C GLU A 96 -19.44 15.21 -0.13
N GLU A 97 -19.73 16.31 0.57
CA GLU A 97 -19.25 16.53 1.94
C GLU A 97 -19.28 15.16 2.54
N ALA A 98 -18.11 14.61 2.83
CA ALA A 98 -18.05 13.46 3.68
C ALA A 98 -18.56 14.06 4.98
N ARG A 99 -19.89 14.16 5.11
CA ARG A 99 -20.58 13.77 6.30
C ARG A 99 -19.85 12.47 6.59
N PRO A 100 -18.93 12.44 7.59
CA PRO A 100 -18.33 11.18 7.97
C PRO A 100 -19.52 10.25 8.03
N PRO A 101 -19.53 9.15 7.23
CA PRO A 101 -20.72 8.32 7.06
C PRO A 101 -21.31 8.21 8.44
N ALA A 102 -22.48 8.82 8.66
CA ALA A 102 -22.97 9.02 10.02
C ALA A 102 -23.03 7.62 10.57
N PRO A 103 -22.14 7.25 11.54
CA PRO A 103 -21.47 5.96 11.57
C PRO A 103 -22.48 4.95 11.13
N GLU A 104 -22.41 4.53 9.85
CA GLU A 104 -23.22 3.39 9.47
C GLU A 104 -22.86 2.39 10.54
N ALA A 105 -23.87 1.82 11.18
CA ALA A 105 -23.66 0.90 12.28
C ALA A 105 -23.03 -0.42 11.77
N GLY A 106 -22.02 -0.34 10.88
CA GLY A 106 -20.88 -1.23 10.80
C GLY A 106 -20.05 -1.08 12.06
N SER A 107 -20.53 -1.77 13.09
CA SER A 107 -19.76 -2.31 14.19
C SER A 107 -19.03 -1.32 15.11
N LEU A 108 -19.70 -0.97 16.20
CA LEU A 108 -19.10 -0.62 17.50
C LEU A 108 -18.08 -1.67 18.03
N ALA A 109 -17.64 -2.65 17.23
CA ALA A 109 -16.66 -3.67 17.61
C ALA A 109 -15.22 -3.41 17.11
N SER A 110 -14.96 -2.47 16.18
CA SER A 110 -13.58 -2.17 15.75
C SER A 110 -12.85 -1.18 16.66
N SER A 111 -13.58 -0.30 17.34
CA SER A 111 -13.04 0.64 18.32
C SER A 111 -12.48 -0.12 19.53
N GLY A 112 -11.14 -0.22 19.59
CA GLY A 112 -10.41 -0.84 20.70
C GLY A 112 -9.60 -2.08 20.34
N VAL A 113 -9.63 -2.55 19.10
CA VAL A 113 -8.75 -3.64 18.65
C VAL A 113 -7.35 -3.09 18.41
N SER A 114 -6.38 -3.65 19.13
CA SER A 114 -4.96 -3.29 19.06
C SER A 114 -4.20 -4.18 18.07
N ILE A 115 -3.47 -3.56 17.15
CA ILE A 115 -2.79 -4.21 16.04
C ILE A 115 -1.29 -3.91 16.10
N LEU A 116 -0.47 -4.95 16.01
CA LEU A 116 0.96 -4.84 15.72
C LEU A 116 1.19 -5.15 14.23
N LEU A 117 1.49 -4.11 13.44
CA LEU A 117 1.90 -4.21 12.04
C LEU A 117 3.42 -4.37 11.95
N ILE A 118 3.88 -5.39 11.23
CA ILE A 118 5.30 -5.69 11.05
C ILE A 118 5.62 -5.63 9.56
N GLU A 119 6.26 -4.55 9.14
CA GLU A 119 6.52 -4.20 7.74
C GLU A 119 7.83 -3.40 7.66
N ASP A 120 8.80 -3.90 6.90
CA ASP A 120 10.13 -3.29 6.76
C ASP A 120 10.16 -2.17 5.71
N HIS A 121 9.20 -2.14 4.78
CA HIS A 121 9.10 -1.06 3.80
C HIS A 121 8.35 0.15 4.39
N PRO A 122 9.01 1.31 4.59
CA PRO A 122 8.44 2.44 5.35
C PRO A 122 7.17 3.01 4.71
N ASP A 123 7.12 3.13 3.38
CA ASP A 123 5.95 3.67 2.69
C ASP A 123 4.75 2.71 2.77
N THR A 124 5.01 1.40 2.77
CA THR A 124 3.97 0.38 2.90
C THR A 124 3.44 0.38 4.32
N ALA A 125 4.33 0.45 5.31
CA ALA A 125 3.99 0.51 6.72
C ALA A 125 3.14 1.75 7.02
N LEU A 126 3.52 2.90 6.45
CA LEU A 126 2.76 4.14 6.59
C LEU A 126 1.36 3.98 5.98
N ALA A 127 1.26 3.61 4.70
CA ALA A 127 -0.02 3.49 4.00
C ALA A 127 -0.98 2.50 4.69
N VAL A 128 -0.49 1.32 5.08
CA VAL A 128 -1.32 0.30 5.74
C VAL A 128 -1.72 0.76 7.15
N SER A 129 -0.81 1.35 7.92
CA SER A 129 -1.13 1.79 9.28
C SER A 129 -2.12 2.97 9.30
N GLU A 130 -2.00 3.92 8.37
CA GLU A 130 -2.95 5.03 8.26
C GLU A 130 -4.34 4.52 7.84
N ALA A 131 -4.39 3.63 6.85
CA ALA A 131 -5.64 3.03 6.40
C ALA A 131 -6.36 2.29 7.55
N LEU A 132 -5.63 1.48 8.33
CA LEU A 132 -6.20 0.78 9.48
C LEU A 132 -6.63 1.74 10.61
N ARG A 133 -5.86 2.80 10.88
CA ARG A 133 -6.26 3.80 11.88
C ARG A 133 -7.53 4.56 11.49
N LEU A 134 -7.73 4.82 10.20
CA LEU A 134 -8.97 5.43 9.69
C LEU A 134 -10.20 4.53 9.92
N GLU A 135 -10.01 3.21 9.94
CA GLU A 135 -11.04 2.22 10.27
C GLU A 135 -11.27 2.07 11.80
N GLY A 136 -10.54 2.84 12.62
CA GLY A 136 -10.71 2.90 14.07
C GLY A 136 -9.83 1.92 14.87
N TYR A 137 -8.89 1.23 14.22
CA TYR A 137 -7.93 0.35 14.90
C TYR A 137 -6.81 1.14 15.59
N ASP A 138 -6.33 0.64 16.72
CA ASP A 138 -5.09 1.12 17.34
C ASP A 138 -3.91 0.36 16.74
N VAL A 139 -2.98 1.06 16.06
CA VAL A 139 -1.94 0.41 15.25
C VAL A 139 -0.55 0.85 15.68
N SER A 140 0.25 -0.12 16.13
CA SER A 140 1.68 -0.01 16.36
C SER A 140 2.45 -0.59 15.18
N VAL A 141 3.56 0.04 14.78
CA VAL A 141 4.39 -0.40 13.65
C VAL A 141 5.76 -0.86 14.12
N ALA A 142 6.20 -2.02 13.64
CA ALA A 142 7.55 -2.55 13.77
C ALA A 142 8.16 -2.79 12.38
N VAL A 143 9.43 -2.42 12.20
CA VAL A 143 10.12 -2.54 10.90
C VAL A 143 11.09 -3.73 10.82
N SER A 144 11.14 -4.53 11.88
CA SER A 144 12.04 -5.69 11.99
C SER A 144 11.53 -6.67 13.05
N VAL A 145 12.08 -7.89 13.06
CA VAL A 145 11.82 -8.90 14.10
C VAL A 145 12.19 -8.37 15.48
N ALA A 146 13.38 -7.79 15.63
CA ALA A 146 13.81 -7.22 16.92
C ALA A 146 12.84 -6.14 17.42
N ALA A 147 12.47 -5.20 16.54
CA ALA A 147 11.53 -4.13 16.87
C ALA A 147 10.12 -4.65 17.21
N ALA A 148 9.71 -5.76 16.59
CA ALA A 148 8.44 -6.41 16.87
C ALA A 148 8.45 -7.09 18.24
N LEU A 149 9.53 -7.78 18.61
CA LEU A 149 9.68 -8.41 19.92
C LEU A 149 9.69 -7.39 21.07
N GLU A 150 10.34 -6.25 20.88
CA GLU A 150 10.32 -5.16 21.87
C GLU A 150 8.91 -4.60 22.06
N ARG A 151 8.16 -4.41 20.97
CA ARG A 151 6.79 -3.89 21.04
C ARG A 151 5.80 -4.91 21.60
N ALA A 152 5.99 -6.19 21.31
CA ALA A 152 5.13 -7.26 21.77
C ALA A 152 5.26 -7.56 23.29
N LEU A 153 6.06 -6.80 24.03
CA LEU A 153 5.98 -6.73 25.48
C LEU A 153 4.58 -6.25 25.93
N GLU A 154 3.95 -5.40 25.13
CA GLU A 154 2.55 -5.03 25.30
C GLU A 154 1.62 -5.99 24.53
N PRO A 155 0.42 -6.29 25.07
CA PRO A 155 -0.53 -7.17 24.39
C PRO A 155 -1.12 -6.50 23.15
N TYR A 156 -1.26 -7.29 22.09
CA TYR A 156 -2.01 -6.93 20.89
C TYR A 156 -3.05 -8.00 20.61
N ASP A 157 -4.20 -7.59 20.07
CA ASP A 157 -5.25 -8.50 19.65
C ASP A 157 -4.86 -9.22 18.35
N VAL A 158 -4.27 -8.47 17.41
CA VAL A 158 -3.87 -8.97 16.09
C VAL A 158 -2.44 -8.56 15.75
N VAL A 159 -1.68 -9.50 15.22
CA VAL A 159 -0.38 -9.27 14.59
C VAL A 159 -0.55 -9.43 13.08
N ILE A 160 -0.11 -8.44 12.33
CA ILE A 160 -0.06 -8.49 10.87
C ILE A 160 1.41 -8.43 10.49
N SER A 161 1.93 -9.46 9.84
CA SER A 161 3.37 -9.57 9.56
C SER A 161 3.67 -9.85 8.11
N ASP A 162 4.64 -9.12 7.53
CA ASP A 162 5.39 -9.67 6.41
C ASP A 162 6.14 -10.93 6.85
N LEU A 163 6.26 -11.90 5.94
CA LEU A 163 7.04 -13.11 6.16
C LEU A 163 8.53 -12.85 6.01
N ARG A 164 8.94 -11.95 5.11
CA ARG A 164 10.34 -11.61 4.90
C ARG A 164 10.66 -10.31 5.61
N LEU A 165 11.51 -10.40 6.62
CA LEU A 165 12.00 -9.28 7.39
C LEU A 165 13.52 -9.21 7.24
N PRO A 166 14.14 -8.03 7.42
CA PRO A 166 15.57 -7.84 7.19
C PRO A 166 16.46 -8.65 8.16
N ASP A 167 15.95 -8.93 9.36
CA ASP A 167 16.66 -9.57 10.47
C ASP A 167 16.10 -10.96 10.83
N GLY A 168 15.19 -11.51 10.02
CA GLY A 168 14.65 -12.85 10.24
C GLY A 168 13.38 -13.17 9.43
N ASN A 169 12.58 -14.11 9.93
CA ASN A 169 11.36 -14.58 9.28
C ASN A 169 10.15 -14.42 10.20
N GLY A 170 9.05 -13.90 9.66
CA GLY A 170 7.77 -13.72 10.37
C GLY A 170 7.21 -15.03 10.97
N ILE A 171 7.56 -16.19 10.40
CA ILE A 171 7.19 -17.51 10.96
C ILE A 171 7.80 -17.75 12.35
N ASP A 172 9.10 -17.50 12.50
CA ASP A 172 9.79 -17.74 13.77
C ASP A 172 9.39 -16.70 14.82
N LEU A 173 9.16 -15.47 14.37
CA LEU A 173 8.58 -14.41 15.20
C LEU A 173 7.21 -14.83 15.74
N LEU A 174 6.30 -15.31 14.91
CA LEU A 174 4.97 -15.74 15.37
C LEU A 174 5.05 -16.85 16.43
N ARG A 175 5.96 -17.81 16.26
CA ARG A 175 6.19 -18.87 17.26
C ARG A 175 6.62 -18.30 18.61
N GLN A 176 7.53 -17.32 18.60
CA GLN A 176 7.97 -16.65 19.83
C GLN A 176 6.84 -15.86 20.48
N LEU A 177 6.11 -15.05 19.70
CA LEU A 177 4.98 -14.25 20.21
C LEU A 177 3.92 -15.15 20.87
N ARG A 178 3.56 -16.25 20.22
CA ARG A 178 2.56 -17.19 20.74
C ARG A 178 3.00 -17.98 21.95
N SER A 179 4.30 -18.22 22.10
CA SER A 179 4.84 -18.87 23.30
C SER A 179 4.66 -17.99 24.55
N ALA A 180 4.68 -16.67 24.37
CA ALA A 180 4.42 -15.72 25.44
C ALA A 180 2.92 -15.56 25.70
N ARG A 181 2.12 -15.33 24.66
CA ARG A 181 0.67 -15.07 24.78
C ARG A 181 -0.10 -15.50 23.53
N PRO A 182 -1.35 -15.97 23.64
CA PRO A 182 -2.20 -16.20 22.48
C PRO A 182 -2.39 -14.90 21.69
N VAL A 183 -2.12 -14.94 20.38
CA VAL A 183 -2.31 -13.80 19.49
C VAL A 183 -2.83 -14.27 18.14
N LYS A 184 -3.76 -13.50 17.57
CA LYS A 184 -4.24 -13.72 16.21
C LYS A 184 -3.23 -13.17 15.21
N ALA A 185 -2.96 -13.93 14.16
CA ALA A 185 -1.89 -13.60 13.24
C ALA A 185 -2.31 -13.70 11.78
N ILE A 186 -2.05 -12.62 11.03
CA ILE A 186 -2.26 -12.51 9.59
C ILE A 186 -0.90 -12.39 8.91
N ALA A 187 -0.61 -13.26 7.96
CA ALA A 187 0.56 -13.12 7.11
C ALA A 187 0.24 -12.23 5.89
N LEU A 188 1.11 -11.29 5.56
CA LEU A 188 1.11 -10.56 4.29
C LEU A 188 2.31 -11.00 3.45
N SER A 189 2.11 -11.62 2.28
CA SER A 189 3.23 -12.06 1.44
C SER A 189 3.12 -11.60 -0.01
N GLY A 190 4.26 -11.33 -0.65
CA GLY A 190 4.31 -11.11 -2.12
C GLY A 190 4.16 -12.37 -2.97
N PHE A 191 4.14 -13.57 -2.36
CA PHE A 191 4.10 -14.86 -3.04
C PHE A 191 2.91 -15.69 -2.54
N GLY A 192 1.96 -15.96 -3.44
CA GLY A 192 0.70 -16.64 -3.14
C GLY A 192 0.67 -18.10 -3.58
N SER A 193 1.81 -18.79 -3.67
CA SER A 193 1.78 -20.20 -4.07
C SER A 193 1.07 -21.03 -2.99
N GLU A 194 0.38 -22.11 -3.38
CA GLU A 194 -0.27 -23.01 -2.41
C GLU A 194 0.71 -23.60 -1.39
N LYS A 195 2.00 -23.62 -1.70
CA LYS A 195 3.06 -24.06 -0.80
C LYS A 195 3.33 -23.01 0.28
N ASP A 196 3.33 -21.73 -0.07
CA ASP A 196 3.54 -20.63 0.88
C ASP A 196 2.35 -20.51 1.84
N VAL A 197 1.12 -20.58 1.31
CA VAL A 197 -0.11 -20.58 2.13
C VAL A 197 -0.09 -21.71 3.16
N ARG A 198 0.35 -22.90 2.75
CA ARG A 198 0.44 -24.07 3.61
C ARG A 198 1.52 -23.91 4.68
N ALA A 199 2.70 -23.41 4.29
CA ALA A 199 3.77 -23.11 5.23
C ALA A 199 3.34 -22.07 6.28
N CYS A 200 2.58 -21.04 5.91
CA CYS A 200 2.02 -20.06 6.84
C CYS A 200 1.02 -20.69 7.82
N LYS A 201 0.10 -21.52 7.33
CA LYS A 201 -0.86 -22.23 8.19
C LYS A 201 -0.18 -23.21 9.14
N GLU A 202 0.81 -23.97 8.66
CA GLU A 202 1.60 -24.89 9.49
C GLU A 202 2.47 -24.15 10.52
N ALA A 203 2.96 -22.97 10.17
CA ALA A 203 3.65 -22.06 11.09
C ALA A 203 2.72 -21.47 12.17
N GLY A 204 1.41 -21.53 11.93
CA GLY A 204 0.39 -21.15 12.87
C GLY A 204 -0.38 -19.89 12.48
N PHE A 205 -0.04 -19.16 11.40
CA PHE A 205 -0.84 -18.00 11.00
C PHE A 205 -2.32 -18.39 10.87
N ASP A 206 -3.21 -17.59 11.47
CA ASP A 206 -4.65 -17.83 11.38
C ASP A 206 -5.11 -17.60 9.94
N GLU A 207 -4.58 -16.56 9.28
CA GLU A 207 -4.92 -16.18 7.92
C GLU A 207 -3.69 -15.74 7.11
N HIS A 208 -3.79 -15.83 5.79
CA HIS A 208 -2.75 -15.42 4.86
C HIS A 208 -3.34 -14.63 3.69
N LEU A 209 -2.83 -13.42 3.50
CA LEU A 209 -3.20 -12.52 2.42
C LEU A 209 -2.00 -12.23 1.52
N THR A 210 -2.25 -12.16 0.22
CA THR A 210 -1.22 -11.82 -0.77
C THR A 210 -1.17 -10.32 -1.02
N LYS A 211 0.03 -9.76 -1.09
CA LYS A 211 0.26 -8.37 -1.52
C LYS A 211 0.09 -8.26 -3.05
N PRO A 212 -0.51 -7.18 -3.58
CA PRO A 212 -1.14 -6.09 -2.83
C PRO A 212 -2.46 -6.53 -2.18
N VAL A 213 -2.64 -6.18 -0.90
CA VAL A 213 -3.87 -6.48 -0.16
C VAL A 213 -4.80 -5.27 -0.21
N ALA A 214 -6.06 -5.50 -0.57
CA ALA A 214 -7.10 -4.48 -0.50
C ALA A 214 -7.52 -4.25 0.97
N LEU A 215 -7.75 -3.00 1.36
CA LEU A 215 -8.09 -2.64 2.74
C LEU A 215 -9.33 -3.38 3.22
N GLU A 216 -10.37 -3.49 2.38
CA GLU A 216 -11.64 -4.16 2.70
C GLU A 216 -11.46 -5.66 2.95
N THR A 217 -10.44 -6.28 2.34
CA THR A 217 -10.11 -7.69 2.59
C THR A 217 -9.37 -7.83 3.92
N LEU A 218 -8.48 -6.89 4.22
CA LEU A 218 -7.73 -6.89 5.47
C LEU A 218 -8.65 -6.67 6.67
N THR A 219 -9.54 -5.66 6.61
CA THR A 219 -10.51 -5.36 7.68
C THR A 219 -11.47 -6.52 7.94
N ARG A 220 -12.09 -7.08 6.90
CA ARG A 220 -12.95 -8.28 7.05
C ARG A 220 -12.22 -9.47 7.67
N THR A 221 -10.94 -9.64 7.34
CA THR A 221 -10.12 -10.70 7.94
C THR A 221 -9.93 -10.46 9.43
N ILE A 222 -9.60 -9.23 9.83
CA ILE A 222 -9.46 -8.83 11.23
C ILE A 222 -10.77 -9.05 11.99
N GLU A 223 -11.90 -8.55 11.47
CA GLU A 223 -13.22 -8.70 12.08
C GLU A 223 -13.62 -10.17 12.28
N SER A 224 -13.38 -11.01 11.27
CA SER A 224 -13.62 -12.45 11.35
C SER A 224 -12.80 -13.09 12.48
N LEU A 225 -11.51 -12.76 12.59
CA LEU A 225 -10.65 -13.30 13.63
C LEU A 225 -11.09 -12.87 15.04
N MET A 226 -11.52 -11.62 15.20
CA MET A 226 -12.00 -11.09 16.48
C MET A 226 -13.35 -11.68 16.90
N ALA A 227 -14.29 -11.84 15.96
CA ALA A 227 -15.58 -12.47 16.23
C ALA A 227 -15.43 -13.92 16.72
N HIS A 228 -14.50 -14.68 16.13
CA HIS A 228 -14.20 -16.05 16.57
C HIS A 228 -13.54 -16.10 17.96
N ALA A 229 -12.70 -15.11 18.29
CA ALA A 229 -12.05 -15.01 19.60
C ALA A 229 -13.07 -14.73 20.73
N GLU A 230 -14.02 -13.81 20.51
CA GLU A 230 -15.08 -13.53 21.47
C GLU A 230 -16.00 -14.73 21.70
N ALA A 231 -16.35 -15.45 20.64
CA ALA A 231 -17.20 -16.64 20.73
C ALA A 231 -16.53 -17.78 21.52
N ALA A 232 -15.21 -17.95 21.39
CA ALA A 232 -14.44 -18.91 22.15
C ALA A 232 -14.38 -18.53 23.65
N THR A 233 -14.13 -17.26 23.96
CA THR A 233 -14.08 -16.76 25.34
C THR A 233 -15.44 -16.87 26.05
N LYS A 234 -16.55 -16.54 25.37
CA LYS A 234 -17.91 -16.68 25.95
C LYS A 234 -18.28 -18.13 26.28
N ARG A 235 -17.81 -19.11 25.49
CA ARG A 235 -18.06 -20.55 25.75
C ARG A 235 -17.29 -21.11 26.94
N LEU A 236 -16.14 -20.53 27.28
CA LEU A 236 -15.34 -20.92 28.46
C LEU A 236 -15.90 -20.36 29.77
N VAL A 237 -16.68 -19.28 29.74
CA VAL A 237 -17.20 -18.57 30.93
C VAL A 237 -18.59 -19.05 31.36
N THR A 238 -19.37 -19.72 30.51
CA THR A 238 -20.63 -20.37 30.94
C THR A 238 -20.36 -21.65 31.74
N PRO A 239 -20.69 -21.73 33.04
CA PRO A 239 -20.52 -22.96 33.80
C PRO A 239 -21.51 -24.00 33.26
N ARG A 240 -21.04 -25.25 33.10
CA ARG A 240 -21.93 -26.41 32.92
C ARG A 240 -22.92 -26.41 34.09
N ARG A 241 -24.17 -25.99 33.84
CA ARG A 241 -25.27 -26.34 34.74
C ARG A 241 -25.43 -27.87 34.67
N GLY A 242 -25.54 -28.46 35.86
CA GLY A 242 -25.43 -29.89 36.15
C GLY A 242 -26.40 -30.79 35.43
#